data_AF-A0A399CXR5-F1
#
_entry.id   AF-A0A399CXR5-F1
#
_cell.length_a   1.000
_cell.length_b   1.000
_cell.length_c   1.000
_cell.angle_alpha   90.00
_cell.angle_beta   90.00
_cell.angle_gamma   90.00
#
_symmetry.space_group_name_H-M   'P 1'
#
loop_
_entity.id
_entity.type
_entity.pdbx_description
1 polymer ?
#
loop_
_entity_poly.entity_id
_entity_poly.type
_entity_poly.pdbx_seq_one_letter_code
_entity_poly.pdbx_strand_id
1 'polypeptide(L)'
;MQIIDAQKDLYITGEPIFTIKEGRQLADAADDKNRIVQCDLSLRSNPSVLAAKTYIDGGKLGQGVHIKIYSLQKNADNLSNTSCSLDLARFSHRKPRASELCLWLPVRIRGKRRITSTGCHVKFKNFTIKCESGSACQYMLTSPASVKEENQILQWLLQAERIEIYGLEGLLHMDPFSRSWQVQGNAGKVQASMTGVPENALHIQNFIS
;
A
#
# COMPACT_ATOMS: atom_id res chain seq x y z
N MET A 1 -21.26 -12.33 -3.34
CA MET A 1 -21.80 -13.63 -2.89
C MET A 1 -22.35 -14.47 -4.04
N GLN A 2 -23.26 -13.94 -4.87
CA GLN A 2 -23.90 -14.68 -5.98
C GLN A 2 -22.95 -15.46 -6.92
N ILE A 3 -21.73 -14.96 -7.17
CA ILE A 3 -20.74 -15.63 -8.04
C ILE A 3 -20.19 -16.92 -7.40
N ILE A 4 -19.89 -16.88 -6.10
CA ILE A 4 -19.42 -18.06 -5.35
C ILE A 4 -20.57 -19.08 -5.22
N ASP A 5 -21.80 -18.60 -5.01
CA ASP A 5 -23.01 -19.45 -4.99
C ASP A 5 -23.23 -20.17 -6.33
N ALA A 6 -22.81 -19.56 -7.44
CA ALA A 6 -22.80 -20.15 -8.77
C ALA A 6 -21.61 -21.12 -9.02
N GLN A 7 -20.90 -21.54 -7.98
CA GLN A 7 -19.72 -22.42 -8.04
C GLN A 7 -18.58 -21.91 -8.92
N LYS A 8 -18.39 -20.59 -8.97
CA LYS A 8 -17.28 -19.96 -9.71
C LYS A 8 -16.26 -19.35 -8.77
N ASP A 9 -15.00 -19.39 -9.20
CA ASP A 9 -13.94 -18.60 -8.58
C ASP A 9 -14.14 -17.11 -8.88
N LEU A 10 -13.72 -16.26 -7.95
CA LEU A 10 -13.99 -14.83 -7.98
C LEU A 10 -12.69 -14.03 -8.02
N TYR A 11 -12.58 -13.18 -9.05
CA TYR A 11 -11.56 -12.15 -9.14
C TYR A 11 -12.18 -10.79 -8.90
N ILE A 12 -11.60 -9.98 -8.01
CA ILE A 12 -12.10 -8.65 -7.69
C ILE A 12 -11.02 -7.61 -8.00
N THR A 13 -11.34 -6.66 -8.88
CA THR A 13 -10.54 -5.47 -9.10
C THR A 13 -10.94 -4.39 -8.09
N GLY A 14 -9.96 -3.86 -7.34
CA GLY A 14 -10.19 -2.84 -6.30
C GLY A 14 -10.54 -3.42 -4.92
N GLU A 15 -11.30 -2.65 -4.13
CA GLU A 15 -11.64 -3.03 -2.76
C GLU A 15 -12.63 -4.20 -2.74
N PRO A 16 -12.29 -5.34 -2.12
CA PRO A 16 -13.14 -6.52 -2.16
C PRO A 16 -14.42 -6.39 -1.35
N ILE A 17 -14.40 -5.56 -0.30
CA ILE A 17 -15.46 -5.42 0.70
C ILE A 17 -15.36 -4.05 1.39
N PHE A 18 -16.47 -3.54 1.92
CA PHE A 18 -16.51 -2.25 2.63
C PHE A 18 -16.68 -2.42 4.14
N THR A 19 -17.05 -3.62 4.60
CA THR A 19 -17.25 -3.91 6.02
C THR A 19 -16.60 -5.21 6.46
N ILE A 20 -16.21 -5.30 7.74
CA ILE A 20 -15.66 -6.54 8.33
C ILE A 20 -16.67 -7.71 8.20
N LYS A 21 -17.97 -7.41 8.31
CA LYS A 21 -19.02 -8.43 8.22
C LYS A 21 -19.08 -9.05 6.82
N GLU A 22 -19.08 -8.22 5.78
CA GLU A 22 -19.03 -8.69 4.38
C GLU A 22 -17.76 -9.51 4.14
N GLY A 23 -16.63 -9.08 4.69
CA GLY A 23 -15.35 -9.80 4.58
C GLY A 23 -15.41 -11.21 5.15
N ARG A 24 -15.99 -11.36 6.34
CA ARG A 24 -16.20 -12.67 6.97
C ARG A 24 -17.14 -13.53 6.13
N GLN A 25 -18.28 -12.98 5.73
CA GLN A 25 -19.24 -13.71 4.90
C GLN A 25 -18.63 -14.17 3.56
N LEU A 26 -17.77 -13.36 2.95
CA LEU A 26 -17.06 -13.72 1.74
C LEU A 26 -16.04 -14.85 1.97
N ALA A 27 -15.29 -14.79 3.07
CA ALA A 27 -14.32 -15.82 3.45
C ALA A 27 -15.03 -17.15 3.78
N ASP A 28 -16.04 -17.11 4.64
CA ASP A 28 -16.82 -18.30 5.04
C ASP A 28 -17.47 -18.95 3.80
N ALA A 29 -18.06 -18.16 2.90
CA ALA A 29 -18.66 -18.69 1.68
C ALA A 29 -17.64 -19.29 0.70
N ALA A 30 -16.42 -18.75 0.65
CA ALA A 30 -15.34 -19.28 -0.17
C ALA A 30 -14.84 -20.62 0.39
N ASP A 31 -14.63 -20.70 1.70
CA ASP A 31 -14.20 -21.92 2.39
C ASP A 31 -15.26 -23.03 2.26
N ASP A 32 -16.53 -22.73 2.55
CA ASP A 32 -17.64 -23.69 2.48
C ASP A 32 -17.82 -24.30 1.09
N LYS A 33 -17.61 -23.50 0.04
CA LYS A 33 -17.77 -23.92 -1.36
C LYS A 33 -16.46 -24.31 -2.03
N ASN A 34 -15.37 -24.36 -1.27
CA ASN A 34 -14.02 -24.63 -1.75
C ASN A 34 -13.68 -23.79 -3.00
N ARG A 35 -13.98 -22.48 -2.97
CA ARG A 35 -13.77 -21.53 -4.07
C ARG A 35 -12.61 -20.59 -3.77
N ILE A 36 -11.95 -20.14 -4.83
CA ILE A 36 -10.86 -19.17 -4.74
C ILE A 36 -11.45 -17.77 -4.88
N VAL A 37 -11.12 -16.91 -3.91
CA VAL A 37 -11.36 -15.45 -3.98
C VAL A 37 -10.02 -14.75 -4.05
N GLN A 38 -9.73 -14.13 -5.19
CA GLN A 38 -8.52 -13.38 -5.42
C GLN A 38 -8.83 -11.90 -5.61
N CYS A 39 -8.17 -11.06 -4.82
CA CYS A 39 -8.22 -9.61 -4.96
C CYS A 39 -7.05 -9.14 -5.83
N ASP A 40 -7.30 -8.14 -6.66
CA ASP A 40 -6.29 -7.47 -7.46
C ASP A 40 -5.33 -6.69 -6.55
N LEU A 41 -4.20 -7.33 -6.26
CA LEU A 41 -3.07 -6.77 -5.54
C LEU A 41 -1.86 -6.77 -6.46
N SER A 42 -2.01 -6.15 -7.62
CA SER A 42 -1.04 -6.16 -8.72
C SER A 42 0.38 -5.73 -8.34
N LEU A 43 0.51 -4.90 -7.30
CA LEU A 43 1.79 -4.53 -6.69
C LEU A 43 2.60 -5.75 -6.23
N ARG A 44 1.98 -6.83 -5.74
CA ARG A 44 2.71 -8.01 -5.22
C ARG A 44 3.47 -8.79 -6.29
N SER A 45 2.98 -8.76 -7.52
CA SER A 45 3.60 -9.44 -8.66
C SER A 45 4.54 -8.53 -9.45
N ASN A 46 4.59 -7.23 -9.13
CA ASN A 46 5.41 -6.31 -9.89
C ASN A 46 6.90 -6.56 -9.63
N PRO A 47 7.74 -6.71 -10.68
CA PRO A 47 9.18 -6.93 -10.51
C PRO A 47 9.86 -5.86 -9.67
N SER A 48 9.41 -4.60 -9.77
CA SER A 48 10.00 -3.51 -9.01
C SER A 48 9.75 -3.63 -7.53
N VAL A 49 8.50 -3.95 -7.18
CA VAL A 49 8.08 -4.17 -5.80
C VAL A 49 8.73 -5.43 -5.22
N LEU A 50 8.89 -6.50 -6.02
CA LEU A 50 9.60 -7.71 -5.62
C LEU A 50 11.10 -7.46 -5.36
N ALA A 51 11.73 -6.58 -6.13
CA ALA A 51 13.11 -6.17 -5.87
C ALA A 51 13.23 -5.37 -4.57
N ALA A 52 12.29 -4.44 -4.30
CA ALA A 52 12.24 -3.73 -3.02
C ALA A 52 12.06 -4.70 -1.85
N LYS A 53 11.16 -5.69 -1.99
CA LYS A 53 10.99 -6.74 -1.00
C LYS A 53 12.28 -7.54 -0.77
N THR A 54 12.95 -7.94 -1.85
CA THR A 54 14.24 -8.64 -1.78
C THR A 54 15.30 -7.80 -1.08
N TYR A 55 15.31 -6.48 -1.31
CA TYR A 55 16.20 -5.55 -0.62
C TYR A 55 15.96 -5.53 0.89
N ILE A 56 14.68 -5.47 1.30
CA ILE A 56 14.27 -5.48 2.72
C ILE A 56 14.59 -6.84 3.36
N ASP A 57 14.18 -7.96 2.74
CA ASP A 57 14.45 -9.32 3.23
C ASP A 57 15.95 -9.63 3.31
N GLY A 58 16.76 -9.01 2.44
CA GLY A 58 18.22 -9.08 2.48
C GLY A 58 18.84 -8.33 3.65
N GLY A 59 18.06 -7.69 4.52
CA GLY A 59 18.53 -6.99 5.72
C GLY A 59 19.21 -5.65 5.44
N LYS A 60 19.23 -5.17 4.19
CA LYS A 60 19.97 -3.96 3.77
C LYS A 60 19.38 -2.65 4.31
N LEU A 61 18.15 -2.68 4.81
CA LEU A 61 17.51 -1.56 5.49
C LEU A 61 17.68 -1.65 7.03
N GLY A 62 18.33 -2.70 7.52
CA GLY A 62 18.26 -3.13 8.92
C GLY A 62 16.85 -3.61 9.30
N GLN A 63 16.52 -3.56 10.59
CA GLN A 63 15.18 -3.88 11.06
C GLN A 63 14.20 -2.76 10.67
N GLY A 64 13.18 -3.09 9.87
CA GLY A 64 12.03 -2.21 9.64
C GLY A 64 11.22 -2.01 10.92
N VAL A 65 11.16 -0.78 11.43
CA VAL A 65 10.51 -0.46 12.72
C VAL A 65 9.17 0.24 12.54
N HIS A 66 9.04 1.01 11.47
CA HIS A 66 7.85 1.83 11.24
C HIS A 66 7.57 1.98 9.75
N ILE A 67 6.30 1.94 9.38
CA ILE A 67 5.84 2.11 8.01
C ILE A 67 4.81 3.22 8.00
N LYS A 68 4.93 4.17 7.08
CA LYS A 68 3.89 5.17 6.82
C LYS A 68 3.37 5.03 5.41
N ILE A 69 2.05 5.08 5.28
CA ILE A 69 1.33 5.00 4.02
C ILE A 69 0.52 6.28 3.90
N TYR A 70 0.70 7.00 2.80
CA TYR A 70 -0.04 8.22 2.52
C TYR A 70 -0.89 8.03 1.27
N SER A 71 -2.14 8.47 1.33
CA SER A 71 -3.01 8.66 0.18
C SER A 71 -3.75 9.99 0.31
N LEU A 72 -3.04 11.07 -0.01
CA LEU A 72 -3.44 12.46 0.24
C LEU A 72 -3.97 13.17 -1.02
N GLN A 73 -4.55 12.41 -1.95
CA GLN A 73 -5.01 12.93 -3.24
C GLN A 73 -6.23 13.85 -3.11
N LYS A 74 -6.42 14.76 -4.07
CA LYS A 74 -7.58 15.68 -4.13
C LYS A 74 -8.94 14.98 -4.09
N ASN A 75 -9.02 13.75 -4.61
CA ASN A 75 -10.23 12.93 -4.64
C ASN A 75 -10.10 11.68 -3.75
N ALA A 76 -9.18 11.66 -2.78
CA ALA A 76 -9.03 10.54 -1.87
C ALA A 76 -10.31 10.39 -1.03
N ASP A 77 -11.11 9.37 -1.37
CA ASP A 77 -12.18 8.87 -0.53
C ASP A 77 -11.60 7.93 0.54
N ASN A 78 -12.35 7.75 1.63
CA ASN A 78 -11.90 7.09 2.87
C ASN A 78 -11.10 5.80 2.61
N LEU A 79 -9.78 5.81 2.89
CA LEU A 79 -8.88 4.65 3.02
C LEU A 79 -8.85 3.61 1.87
N SER A 80 -9.65 3.73 0.81
CA SER A 80 -9.77 2.74 -0.26
C SER A 80 -8.41 2.51 -0.95
N ASN A 81 -7.77 3.60 -1.39
CA ASN A 81 -6.43 3.60 -1.98
C ASN A 81 -5.32 3.18 -1.00
N THR A 82 -5.60 3.17 0.31
CA THR A 82 -4.63 2.67 1.31
C THR A 82 -4.66 1.15 1.45
N SER A 83 -5.68 0.46 0.94
CA SER A 83 -5.83 -0.99 1.07
C SER A 83 -4.68 -1.74 0.38
N CYS A 84 -4.37 -1.39 -0.87
CA CYS A 84 -3.26 -1.97 -1.64
C CYS A 84 -1.89 -1.64 -1.01
N SER A 85 -1.73 -0.41 -0.50
CA SER A 85 -0.51 0.02 0.19
C SER A 85 -0.32 -0.66 1.56
N LEU A 86 -1.40 -0.88 2.30
CA LEU A 86 -1.40 -1.61 3.58
C LEU A 86 -1.08 -3.09 3.36
N ASP A 87 -1.67 -3.67 2.31
CA ASP A 87 -1.38 -5.03 1.89
C ASP A 87 0.10 -5.21 1.51
N LEU A 88 0.66 -4.26 0.78
CA LEU A 88 2.06 -4.22 0.42
C LEU A 88 2.97 -4.12 1.65
N ALA A 89 2.64 -3.23 2.59
CA ALA A 89 3.39 -3.11 3.85
C ALA A 89 3.40 -4.42 4.66
N ARG A 90 2.26 -5.14 4.70
CA ARG A 90 2.16 -6.47 5.31
C ARG A 90 2.93 -7.54 4.52
N PHE A 91 2.92 -7.45 3.20
CA PHE A 91 3.63 -8.39 2.31
C PHE A 91 5.14 -8.31 2.52
N SER A 92 5.69 -7.10 2.64
CA SER A 92 7.11 -6.88 2.94
C SER A 92 7.53 -7.44 4.30
N HIS A 93 6.60 -7.59 5.25
CA HIS A 93 6.89 -8.05 6.62
C HIS A 93 6.33 -9.46 6.94
N ARG A 94 6.05 -10.28 5.91
CA ARG A 94 5.61 -11.68 6.04
C ARG A 94 4.27 -11.87 6.78
N LYS A 95 3.30 -10.99 6.53
CA LYS A 95 1.87 -11.12 6.94
C LYS A 95 1.64 -11.39 8.45
N PRO A 96 2.17 -10.57 9.36
CA PRO A 96 1.93 -10.75 10.79
C PRO A 96 0.47 -10.44 11.17
N ARG A 97 0.02 -10.98 12.30
CA ARG A 97 -1.25 -10.58 12.93
C ARG A 97 -1.04 -9.26 13.67
N ALA A 98 -1.94 -8.31 13.46
CA ALA A 98 -1.95 -7.05 14.21
C ALA A 98 -2.29 -7.33 15.68
N SER A 99 -1.58 -6.65 16.59
CA SER A 99 -1.86 -6.72 18.02
C SER A 99 -2.80 -5.61 18.47
N GLU A 100 -2.72 -4.42 17.86
CA GLU A 100 -3.55 -3.26 18.20
C GLU A 100 -3.91 -2.49 16.92
N LEU A 101 -5.10 -1.88 16.90
CA LEU A 101 -5.59 -1.00 15.84
C LEU A 101 -6.19 0.25 16.47
N CYS A 102 -5.68 1.42 16.08
CA CYS A 102 -6.22 2.73 16.43
C CYS A 102 -6.72 3.41 15.15
N LEU A 103 -7.95 3.91 15.17
CA LEU A 103 -8.58 4.63 14.06
C LEU A 103 -8.77 6.10 14.45
N TRP A 104 -8.42 7.00 13.53
CA TRP A 104 -8.62 8.44 13.70
C TRP A 104 -9.88 8.85 12.94
N LEU A 105 -10.79 9.55 13.61
CA LEU A 105 -12.03 10.01 12.97
C LEU A 105 -11.72 11.08 11.91
N PRO A 106 -12.51 11.14 10.82
CA PRO A 106 -12.30 12.13 9.78
C PRO A 106 -12.45 13.54 10.32
N VAL A 107 -11.42 14.37 10.18
CA VAL A 107 -11.51 15.80 10.47
C VAL A 107 -12.16 16.48 9.26
N ARG A 108 -13.33 17.10 9.49
CA ARG A 108 -14.02 17.91 8.48
C ARG A 108 -13.61 19.37 8.61
N ILE A 109 -13.16 19.97 7.51
CA ILE A 109 -12.82 21.40 7.49
C ILE A 109 -14.09 22.23 7.31
N ARG A 110 -14.37 23.15 8.26
CA ARG A 110 -15.53 24.06 8.22
C ARG A 110 -15.58 24.82 6.89
N GLY A 111 -16.77 24.88 6.27
CA GLY A 111 -17.01 25.60 5.03
C GLY A 111 -16.68 24.84 3.74
N LYS A 112 -16.10 23.64 3.79
CA LYS A 112 -15.81 22.82 2.61
C LYS A 112 -16.47 21.43 2.73
N ARG A 113 -17.46 21.14 1.86
CA ARG A 113 -18.34 19.95 1.96
C ARG A 113 -17.68 18.59 1.72
N ARG A 114 -16.41 18.52 1.27
CA ARG A 114 -15.74 17.27 0.86
C ARG A 114 -14.26 17.16 1.22
N ILE A 115 -13.78 17.97 2.17
CA ILE A 115 -12.41 17.83 2.65
C ILE A 115 -12.39 17.03 3.94
N THR A 116 -11.79 15.85 3.88
CA THR A 116 -11.58 14.95 5.01
C THR A 116 -10.10 14.60 5.12
N SER A 117 -9.66 14.37 6.35
CA SER A 117 -8.40 13.69 6.64
C SER A 117 -8.70 12.65 7.71
N THR A 118 -8.32 11.41 7.43
CA THR A 118 -8.51 10.23 8.26
C THR A 118 -7.23 9.43 8.30
N GLY A 119 -7.10 8.54 9.27
CA GLY A 119 -5.95 7.66 9.33
C GLY A 119 -6.16 6.49 10.27
N CYS A 120 -5.20 5.57 10.25
CA CYS A 120 -5.13 4.49 11.22
C CYS A 120 -3.68 4.26 11.66
N HIS A 121 -3.52 3.71 12.85
CA HIS A 121 -2.25 3.22 13.35
C HIS A 121 -2.45 1.76 13.77
N VAL A 122 -1.71 0.87 13.14
CA VAL A 122 -1.73 -0.56 13.42
C VAL A 122 -0.39 -0.94 14.04
N LYS A 123 -0.43 -1.60 15.19
CA LYS A 123 0.76 -2.14 15.85
C LYS A 123 0.86 -3.63 15.57
N PHE A 124 2.06 -4.07 15.24
CA PHE A 124 2.47 -5.46 15.19
C PHE A 124 3.54 -5.72 16.25
N LYS A 125 3.88 -6.99 16.47
CA LYS A 125 4.88 -7.38 17.48
C LYS A 125 6.23 -6.67 17.28
N ASN A 126 6.66 -6.52 16.03
CA ASN A 126 8.03 -6.07 15.71
C ASN A 126 8.11 -4.73 14.95
N PHE A 127 6.97 -4.14 14.57
CA PHE A 127 6.91 -2.88 13.84
C PHE A 127 5.51 -2.26 13.92
N THR A 128 5.37 -1.03 13.46
CA THR A 128 4.08 -0.31 13.38
C THR A 128 3.80 0.20 11.98
N ILE A 129 2.52 0.33 11.63
CA ILE A 129 2.06 0.92 10.37
C ILE A 129 1.15 2.09 10.68
N LYS A 130 1.42 3.25 10.09
CA LYS A 130 0.51 4.39 10.06
C LYS A 130 -0.04 4.56 8.64
N CYS A 131 -1.35 4.63 8.49
CA CYS A 131 -1.98 5.02 7.23
C CYS A 131 -2.64 6.39 7.40
N GLU A 132 -2.46 7.26 6.42
CA GLU A 132 -3.11 8.56 6.33
C GLU A 132 -3.79 8.67 4.98
N SER A 133 -5.04 9.12 4.96
CA SER A 133 -5.82 9.33 3.76
C SER A 133 -6.61 10.62 3.86
N GLY A 134 -6.69 11.39 2.79
CA GLY A 134 -7.54 12.58 2.79
C GLY A 134 -7.28 13.57 1.68
N SER A 135 -8.27 14.42 1.42
CA SER A 135 -8.27 15.41 0.35
C SER A 135 -7.84 16.82 0.78
N ALA A 136 -7.36 16.96 2.02
CA ALA A 136 -6.98 18.25 2.59
C ALA A 136 -5.69 18.84 1.99
N CYS A 137 -4.76 17.98 1.55
CA CYS A 137 -3.44 18.39 1.09
C CYS A 137 -3.42 18.63 -0.43
N GLN A 138 -4.25 19.56 -0.91
CA GLN A 138 -4.45 19.79 -2.36
C GLN A 138 -3.23 20.31 -3.12
N TYR A 139 -2.20 20.78 -2.39
CA TYR A 139 -0.92 21.22 -2.94
C TYR A 139 0.04 20.06 -3.24
N MET A 140 -0.27 18.85 -2.75
CA MET A 140 0.55 17.66 -3.02
C MET A 140 0.50 17.30 -4.51
N LEU A 141 1.60 16.76 -4.99
CA LEU A 141 1.80 16.34 -6.36
C LEU A 141 1.27 14.92 -6.55
N THR A 142 0.56 14.71 -7.65
CA THR A 142 0.31 13.36 -8.15
C THR A 142 1.61 12.77 -8.66
N SER A 143 1.82 11.48 -8.42
CA SER A 143 2.99 10.75 -8.90
C SER A 143 3.20 10.94 -10.41
N PRO A 144 4.42 11.33 -10.85
CA PRO A 144 4.73 11.34 -12.28
C PRO A 144 4.76 9.90 -12.81
N ALA A 145 4.45 9.72 -14.09
CA ALA A 145 4.50 8.39 -14.73
C ALA A 145 5.91 7.75 -14.70
N SER A 146 6.96 8.54 -14.47
CA SER A 146 8.33 8.10 -14.24
C SER A 146 9.06 9.05 -13.28
N VAL A 147 9.79 8.49 -12.31
CA VAL A 147 10.66 9.27 -11.40
C VAL A 147 12.00 9.48 -12.12
N LYS A 148 12.37 10.74 -12.36
CA LYS A 148 13.70 11.09 -12.91
C LYS A 148 14.69 11.19 -11.75
N GLU A 149 15.89 10.65 -11.94
CA GLU A 149 16.90 10.43 -10.89
C GLU A 149 17.41 11.68 -10.17
N GLU A 150 17.22 12.90 -10.68
CA GLU A 150 18.09 14.03 -10.28
C GLU A 150 17.64 14.91 -9.09
N ASN A 151 16.47 14.74 -8.45
CA ASN A 151 16.07 15.64 -7.34
C ASN A 151 15.30 14.92 -6.19
N GLN A 152 16.03 14.35 -5.23
CA GLN A 152 15.67 13.11 -4.54
C GLN A 152 15.16 13.18 -3.08
N ILE A 153 14.73 14.33 -2.52
CA ILE A 153 14.11 14.34 -1.16
C ILE A 153 12.83 15.18 -1.11
N LEU A 154 12.89 16.43 -1.60
CA LEU A 154 11.73 17.32 -1.59
C LEU A 154 10.58 16.82 -2.47
N GLN A 155 10.88 16.06 -3.53
CA GLN A 155 9.85 15.43 -4.36
C GLN A 155 9.06 14.37 -3.59
N TRP A 156 9.72 13.50 -2.83
CA TRP A 156 9.04 12.46 -2.03
C TRP A 156 8.11 13.08 -0.98
N LEU A 157 8.54 14.15 -0.30
CA LEU A 157 7.72 14.82 0.71
C LEU A 157 6.44 15.44 0.14
N LEU A 158 6.46 15.86 -1.13
CA LEU A 158 5.33 16.45 -1.82
C LEU A 158 4.48 15.44 -2.59
N GLN A 159 4.87 14.17 -2.64
CA GLN A 159 4.05 13.13 -3.28
C GLN A 159 2.83 12.80 -2.41
N ALA A 160 1.65 12.91 -3.04
CA ALA A 160 0.38 12.63 -2.40
C ALA A 160 0.22 11.15 -2.02
N GLU A 161 0.79 10.25 -2.82
CA GLU A 161 0.77 8.82 -2.58
C GLU A 161 2.18 8.28 -2.45
N ARG A 162 2.49 7.73 -1.29
CA ARG A 162 3.80 7.13 -1.03
C ARG A 162 3.74 6.19 0.16
N ILE A 163 4.68 5.27 0.17
CA ILE A 163 4.98 4.38 1.28
C ILE A 163 6.39 4.69 1.75
N GLU A 164 6.54 4.94 3.04
CA GLU A 164 7.80 5.15 3.72
C GLU A 164 8.05 3.96 4.64
N ILE A 165 9.16 3.25 4.47
CA ILE A 165 9.60 2.17 5.36
C ILE A 165 10.86 2.63 6.07
N TYR A 166 10.74 2.83 7.38
CA TYR A 166 11.80 3.27 8.25
C TYR A 166 12.51 2.04 8.81
N GLY A 167 13.75 1.83 8.38
CA GLY A 167 14.65 0.84 8.95
C GLY A 167 15.77 1.48 9.77
N LEU A 168 16.57 0.65 10.42
CA LEU A 168 17.70 1.09 11.24
C LEU A 168 18.86 1.67 10.40
N GLU A 169 19.01 1.21 9.16
CA GLU A 169 20.16 1.56 8.30
C GLU A 169 19.77 2.47 7.13
N GLY A 170 18.47 2.70 6.92
CA GLY A 170 17.97 3.58 5.87
C GLY A 170 16.46 3.76 5.87
N LEU A 171 16.00 4.68 5.03
CA LEU A 171 14.61 4.99 4.76
C LEU A 171 14.29 4.65 3.30
N LEU A 172 13.35 3.72 3.10
CA LEU A 172 12.85 3.38 1.77
C LEU A 172 11.60 4.21 1.49
N HIS A 173 11.62 4.97 0.39
CA HIS A 173 10.46 5.60 -0.21
C HIS A 173 9.99 4.77 -1.39
N MET A 174 8.68 4.59 -1.53
CA MET A 174 8.08 3.90 -2.65
C MET A 174 6.83 4.62 -3.10
N ASP A 175 6.67 4.76 -4.41
CA ASP A 175 5.46 5.27 -5.03
C ASP A 175 4.63 4.09 -5.54
N PRO A 176 3.45 3.82 -4.97
CA PRO A 176 2.58 2.73 -5.40
C PRO A 176 2.12 2.85 -6.85
N PHE A 177 1.97 4.07 -7.38
CA PHE A 177 1.45 4.29 -8.72
C PHE A 177 2.52 4.05 -9.78
N SER A 178 3.66 4.73 -9.68
CA SER A 178 4.77 4.48 -10.60
C SER A 178 5.49 3.16 -10.31
N ARG A 179 5.31 2.58 -9.12
CA ARG A 179 5.99 1.37 -8.62
C ARG A 179 7.51 1.57 -8.46
N SER A 180 7.96 2.80 -8.50
CA SER A 180 9.35 3.16 -8.26
C SER A 180 9.64 3.19 -6.77
N TRP A 181 10.89 2.95 -6.40
CA TRP A 181 11.35 3.06 -5.03
C TRP A 181 12.79 3.52 -4.94
N GLN A 182 13.14 4.06 -3.79
CA GLN A 182 14.45 4.61 -3.50
C GLN A 182 14.76 4.45 -2.01
N VAL A 183 16.01 4.10 -1.70
CA VAL A 183 16.53 3.99 -0.34
C VAL A 183 17.50 5.12 -0.07
N GLN A 184 17.22 5.87 0.97
CA GLN A 184 18.07 6.92 1.52
C GLN A 184 18.78 6.37 2.76
N GLY A 185 20.10 6.38 2.74
CA GLY A 185 20.94 6.10 3.91
C GLY A 185 21.25 7.35 4.71
N ASN A 186 22.27 7.24 5.56
CA ASN A 186 22.75 8.35 6.39
C ASN A 186 23.07 9.60 5.57
N ALA A 187 22.72 10.77 6.13
CA ALA A 187 22.90 12.08 5.50
C ALA A 187 22.16 12.26 4.15
N GLY A 188 21.11 11.47 3.89
CA GLY A 188 20.28 11.60 2.69
C GLY A 188 20.92 11.06 1.41
N LYS A 189 22.03 10.32 1.51
CA LYS A 189 22.67 9.68 0.35
C LYS A 189 21.80 8.54 -0.17
N VAL A 190 21.56 8.51 -1.48
CA VAL A 190 20.84 7.39 -2.10
C VAL A 190 21.74 6.17 -2.17
N GLN A 191 21.27 5.08 -1.56
CA GLN A 191 21.99 3.79 -1.51
C GLN A 191 21.52 2.82 -2.59
N ALA A 192 20.25 2.90 -2.97
CA ALA A 192 19.64 2.09 -4.00
C ALA A 192 18.38 2.77 -4.53
N SER A 193 18.06 2.54 -5.80
CA SER A 193 16.80 2.96 -6.37
C SER A 193 16.44 2.07 -7.54
N MET A 194 15.15 2.02 -7.86
CA MET A 194 14.70 1.40 -9.08
C MET A 194 13.45 2.10 -9.61
N THR A 195 13.46 2.37 -10.91
CA THR A 195 12.28 2.86 -11.62
C THR A 195 11.28 1.72 -11.76
N GLY A 196 9.99 2.04 -11.57
CA GLY A 196 8.97 1.03 -11.67
C GLY A 196 8.82 0.50 -13.09
N VAL A 197 8.52 -0.79 -13.18
CA VAL A 197 8.27 -1.47 -14.44
C VAL A 197 6.75 -1.46 -14.67
N PRO A 198 6.25 -0.98 -15.83
CA PRO A 198 4.83 -1.09 -16.16
C PRO A 198 4.39 -2.55 -16.07
N GLU A 199 3.16 -2.78 -15.62
CA GLU A 199 2.61 -4.14 -15.58
C GLU A 199 2.61 -4.76 -16.98
N ASN A 200 3.22 -5.93 -17.08
CA ASN A 200 3.21 -6.76 -18.26
C ASN A 200 2.40 -8.03 -17.94
N ALA A 201 2.04 -8.79 -18.98
CA ALA A 201 1.16 -9.98 -18.97
C ALA A 201 1.34 -11.01 -17.82
N LEU A 202 2.45 -10.97 -17.09
CA LEU A 202 2.76 -11.81 -15.92
C LEU A 202 1.76 -11.71 -14.77
N HIS A 203 1.18 -10.53 -14.48
CA HIS A 203 0.15 -10.41 -13.44
C HIS A 203 -1.12 -11.20 -13.82
N ILE A 204 -1.47 -11.18 -15.11
CA ILE A 204 -2.60 -11.93 -15.67
C ILE A 204 -2.26 -13.42 -15.80
N GLN A 205 -1.00 -13.80 -16.08
CA GLN A 205 -0.61 -15.21 -16.21
C GLN A 205 -0.61 -15.99 -14.89
N ASN A 206 -0.34 -15.34 -13.75
CA ASN A 206 -0.44 -15.96 -12.42
C ASN A 206 -1.89 -16.25 -11.97
N PHE A 207 -2.87 -16.10 -12.87
CA PHE A 207 -4.30 -16.23 -12.58
C PHE A 207 -4.86 -17.66 -12.76
N ILE A 208 -4.20 -18.54 -13.52
CA ILE A 208 -4.77 -19.84 -13.95
C ILE A 208 -3.83 -21.04 -13.70
N SER A 209 -2.77 -20.88 -12.89
CA SER A 209 -1.84 -21.98 -12.57
C SER A 209 -2.16 -22.65 -11.25
#